data_AF-A0A9X3DBP9-F1
#
_entry.id   AF-A0A9X3DBP9-F1
#
_cell.length_a   1.000
_cell.length_b   1.000
_cell.length_c   1.000
_cell.angle_alpha   90.00
_cell.angle_beta   90.00
_cell.angle_gamma   90.00
#
_symmetry.space_group_name_H-M   'P 1'
#
loop_
_entity.id
_entity.type
_entity.pdbx_description
1 polymer ?
#
loop_
_entity_poly.entity_id
_entity_poly.type
_entity_poly.pdbx_seq_one_letter_code
_entity_poly.pdbx_strand_id
1 'polypeptide(L)'
;MKRIIFLFLMVFGLINLVNAQQNKMPTPDEIAKKNVEDLDKRLKLNDTQKSVIYRFTFNQAKEQADLIKRQQAGNSREEDVDKFYKLQNETSKNIRNVLKGEQQTEYDRVIEERLSGKSNKDKKKKKKKGEEEEVESDIKGLLSAPPLDPQKQ
;
A
#
# COMPACT_ATOMS: atom_id res chain seq x y z
N MET A 1 17.68 18.49 48.93
CA MET A 1 16.91 19.22 47.88
C MET A 1 17.37 18.87 46.46
N LYS A 2 18.60 19.21 46.02
CA LYS A 2 19.06 18.99 44.63
C LYS A 2 19.09 17.52 44.18
N ARG A 3 19.38 16.58 45.09
CA ARG A 3 19.43 15.13 44.80
C ARG A 3 18.05 14.48 44.63
N ILE A 4 17.01 15.05 45.26
CA ILE A 4 15.62 14.55 45.18
C ILE A 4 14.98 14.99 43.86
N ILE A 5 15.31 16.21 43.39
CA ILE A 5 14.86 16.73 42.10
C ILE A 5 15.38 15.86 40.94
N PHE A 6 16.64 15.41 41.01
CA PHE A 6 17.21 14.48 40.03
C PHE A 6 16.53 13.10 40.04
N LEU A 7 16.16 12.59 41.22
CA LEU A 7 15.46 11.31 41.36
C LEU A 7 14.05 11.35 40.76
N PHE A 8 13.30 12.44 40.97
CA PHE A 8 11.98 12.63 40.35
C PHE A 8 12.05 12.77 38.83
N LEU A 9 13.04 13.51 38.29
CA LEU A 9 13.25 13.63 36.84
C LEU A 9 13.58 12.29 36.17
N MET A 10 14.29 11.40 36.87
CA MET A 10 14.65 10.09 36.34
C MET A 10 13.44 9.12 36.29
N VAL A 11 12.53 9.20 37.26
CA VAL A 11 11.31 8.36 37.30
C VAL A 11 10.28 8.81 36.25
N PHE A 12 10.14 10.11 36.00
CA PHE A 12 9.26 10.63 34.93
C PHE A 12 9.82 10.43 33.51
N GLY A 13 11.14 10.32 33.35
CA GLY A 13 11.78 10.04 32.06
C GLY A 13 11.50 8.64 31.51
N LEU A 14 11.36 7.64 32.39
CA LEU A 14 11.16 6.23 32.00
C LEU A 14 9.74 5.93 31.48
N ILE A 15 8.74 6.71 31.87
CA ILE A 15 7.33 6.50 31.48
C ILE A 15 7.09 6.85 30.00
N ASN A 16 7.92 7.73 29.43
CA ASN A 16 7.81 8.15 28.03
C ASN A 16 8.55 7.24 27.03
N LEU A 17 9.50 6.40 27.49
CA LEU A 17 10.20 5.44 26.61
C LEU A 17 9.33 4.22 26.22
N VAL A 18 8.34 3.86 27.04
CA VAL A 18 7.50 2.66 26.81
C VAL A 18 6.66 2.75 25.54
N ASN A 19 6.18 3.94 25.16
CA ASN A 19 5.36 4.12 23.95
C ASN A 19 6.19 4.26 22.66
N ALA A 20 7.48 4.58 22.75
CA ALA A 20 8.37 4.70 21.58
C ALA A 20 8.98 3.36 21.14
N GLN A 21 8.98 2.35 22.01
CA GLN A 21 9.57 1.03 21.73
C GLN A 21 8.61 0.00 21.12
N GLN A 22 7.31 0.31 21.01
CA GLN A 22 6.35 -0.60 20.40
C GLN A 22 6.05 -0.20 18.95
N ASN A 23 7.04 -0.34 18.07
CA ASN A 23 6.79 -0.50 16.63
C ASN A 23 6.09 -1.86 16.42
N LYS A 24 4.83 -1.97 16.87
CA LYS A 24 3.97 -3.11 16.57
C LYS A 24 3.70 -3.08 15.09
N MET A 25 4.06 -4.16 14.41
CA MET A 25 3.67 -4.36 13.03
C MET A 25 2.14 -4.29 12.94
N PRO A 26 1.58 -3.46 12.03
CA PRO A 26 0.14 -3.31 11.92
C PRO A 26 -0.50 -4.65 11.55
N THR A 27 -1.68 -4.89 12.10
CA THR A 27 -2.47 -6.08 11.80
C THR A 27 -3.02 -6.04 10.37
N PRO A 28 -3.34 -7.19 9.76
CA PRO A 28 -3.97 -7.23 8.44
C PRO A 28 -5.25 -6.40 8.34
N ASP A 29 -6.04 -6.35 9.42
CA ASP A 29 -7.25 -5.53 9.51
C ASP A 29 -6.94 -4.02 9.47
N GLU A 30 -5.96 -3.56 10.25
CA GLU A 30 -5.54 -2.16 10.26
C GLU A 30 -4.98 -1.74 8.89
N ILE A 31 -4.20 -2.61 8.24
CA ILE A 31 -3.70 -2.38 6.88
C ILE A 31 -4.86 -2.26 5.90
N ALA A 32 -5.82 -3.19 5.94
CA ALA A 32 -6.96 -3.20 5.04
C ALA A 32 -7.84 -1.95 5.20
N LYS A 33 -8.17 -1.59 6.44
CA LYS A 33 -8.93 -0.37 6.78
C LYS A 33 -8.25 0.88 6.26
N LYS A 34 -6.95 1.03 6.55
CA LYS A 34 -6.17 2.17 6.06
C LYS A 34 -6.17 2.24 4.53
N ASN A 35 -6.04 1.10 3.85
CA ASN A 35 -6.07 1.06 2.39
C ASN A 35 -7.41 1.55 1.83
N VAL A 36 -8.52 1.09 2.42
CA VAL A 36 -9.87 1.54 2.05
C VAL A 36 -10.06 3.03 2.33
N GLU A 37 -9.62 3.52 3.49
CA GLU A 37 -9.70 4.94 3.84
C GLU A 37 -8.92 5.83 2.87
N ASP A 38 -7.71 5.43 2.51
CA ASP A 38 -6.86 6.21 1.61
C ASP A 38 -7.40 6.22 0.17
N LEU A 39 -7.96 5.09 -0.29
CA LEU A 39 -8.66 5.02 -1.56
C LEU A 39 -9.96 5.83 -1.51
N ASP A 40 -10.75 5.75 -0.45
CA ASP A 40 -12.01 6.50 -0.31
C ASP A 40 -11.80 8.01 -0.36
N LYS A 41 -10.73 8.52 0.27
CA LYS A 41 -10.38 9.95 0.24
C LYS A 41 -10.26 10.49 -1.19
N ARG A 42 -9.68 9.70 -2.11
CA ARG A 42 -9.44 10.09 -3.51
C ARG A 42 -10.59 9.70 -4.43
N LEU A 43 -11.10 8.49 -4.30
CA LEU A 43 -12.03 7.88 -5.25
C LEU A 43 -13.50 8.03 -4.87
N LYS A 44 -13.80 8.52 -3.65
CA LYS A 44 -15.17 8.69 -3.12
C LYS A 44 -15.98 7.41 -3.31
N LEU A 45 -15.55 6.36 -2.62
CA LEU A 45 -16.09 5.01 -2.77
C LEU A 45 -17.48 4.93 -2.12
N ASN A 46 -18.37 4.14 -2.71
CA ASN A 46 -19.61 3.75 -2.03
C ASN A 46 -19.36 2.56 -1.09
N ASP A 47 -20.33 2.26 -0.21
CA ASP A 47 -20.17 1.24 0.84
C ASP A 47 -19.91 -0.16 0.30
N THR A 48 -20.51 -0.50 -0.84
CA THR A 48 -20.26 -1.80 -1.50
C THR A 48 -18.82 -1.88 -1.99
N GLN A 49 -18.31 -0.82 -2.63
CA GLN A 49 -16.93 -0.75 -3.08
C GLN A 49 -15.96 -0.85 -1.90
N LYS A 50 -16.22 -0.12 -0.80
CA LYS A 50 -15.40 -0.18 0.42
C LYS A 50 -15.34 -1.60 0.99
N SER A 51 -16.47 -2.29 1.10
CA SER A 51 -16.55 -3.66 1.62
C SER A 51 -15.77 -4.65 0.75
N VAL A 52 -15.94 -4.58 -0.57
CA VAL A 52 -15.25 -5.49 -1.51
C VAL A 52 -13.74 -5.22 -1.52
N ILE A 53 -13.34 -3.95 -1.57
CA ILE A 53 -11.92 -3.56 -1.53
C ILE A 53 -11.28 -3.98 -0.20
N TYR A 54 -11.96 -3.80 0.93
CA TYR A 54 -11.50 -4.29 2.24
C TYR A 54 -11.16 -5.77 2.20
N ARG A 55 -12.03 -6.61 1.62
CA ARG A 55 -11.80 -8.06 1.56
C ARG A 55 -10.56 -8.41 0.74
N PHE A 56 -10.34 -7.73 -0.40
CA PHE A 56 -9.15 -7.95 -1.21
C PHE A 56 -7.87 -7.51 -0.49
N THR A 57 -7.87 -6.32 0.12
CA THR A 57 -6.70 -5.78 0.82
C THR A 57 -6.41 -6.53 2.12
N PHE A 58 -7.43 -7.02 2.80
CA PHE A 58 -7.28 -7.89 3.97
C PHE A 58 -6.60 -9.22 3.61
N ASN A 59 -7.04 -9.87 2.52
CA ASN A 59 -6.41 -11.10 2.06
C ASN A 59 -4.94 -10.87 1.69
N GLN A 60 -4.66 -9.80 0.94
CA GLN A 60 -3.30 -9.42 0.59
C GLN A 60 -2.43 -9.15 1.85
N ALA A 61 -2.96 -8.42 2.83
CA ALA A 61 -2.24 -8.08 4.05
C ALA A 61 -1.99 -9.32 4.93
N LYS A 62 -2.90 -10.29 4.94
CA LYS A 62 -2.72 -11.57 5.62
C LYS A 62 -1.58 -12.37 4.99
N GLU A 63 -1.59 -12.52 3.67
CA GLU A 63 -0.52 -13.23 2.95
C GLU A 63 0.84 -12.53 3.11
N GLN A 64 0.86 -11.19 3.16
CA GLN A 64 2.05 -10.42 3.49
C GLN A 64 2.58 -10.76 4.89
N ALA A 65 1.70 -10.77 5.90
CA ALA A 65 2.07 -11.08 7.28
C ALA A 65 2.63 -12.51 7.41
N ASP A 66 2.02 -13.47 6.71
CA ASP A 66 2.47 -14.86 6.72
C ASP A 66 3.79 -15.05 5.95
N LEU A 67 4.00 -14.33 4.85
CA LEU A 67 5.30 -14.27 4.17
C LEU A 67 6.39 -13.74 5.09
N ILE A 68 6.13 -12.63 5.80
CA ILE A 68 7.10 -12.02 6.72
C ILE A 68 7.45 -12.98 7.86
N LYS A 69 6.46 -13.68 8.42
CA LYS A 69 6.72 -14.73 9.42
C LYS A 69 7.60 -15.85 8.87
N ARG A 70 7.33 -16.33 7.65
CA ARG A 70 8.16 -17.37 7.00
C ARG A 70 9.59 -16.87 6.76
N GLN A 71 9.76 -15.62 6.33
CA GLN A 71 11.07 -15.00 6.14
C GLN A 71 11.84 -14.88 7.45
N GLN A 72 11.19 -14.42 8.52
CA GLN A 72 11.81 -14.32 9.85
C GLN A 72 12.19 -15.69 10.42
N ALA A 73 11.42 -16.73 10.12
CA ALA A 73 11.72 -18.11 10.51
C ALA A 73 12.78 -18.79 9.62
N GLY A 74 13.28 -18.13 8.57
CA GLY A 74 14.22 -18.71 7.61
C GLY A 74 13.61 -19.78 6.69
N ASN A 75 12.29 -19.88 6.63
CA ASN A 75 11.54 -20.90 5.89
C ASN A 75 10.90 -20.37 4.60
N SER A 76 11.17 -19.11 4.23
CA SER A 76 10.63 -18.52 3.00
C SER A 76 11.36 -19.05 1.77
N ARG A 77 10.61 -19.40 0.74
CA ARG A 77 11.14 -19.73 -0.58
C ARG A 77 11.00 -18.54 -1.54
N GLU A 78 11.80 -18.53 -2.60
CA GLU A 78 11.67 -17.53 -3.67
C GLU A 78 10.27 -17.58 -4.31
N GLU A 79 9.72 -18.77 -4.50
CA GLU A 79 8.35 -18.98 -4.97
C GLU A 79 7.28 -18.30 -4.09
N ASP A 80 7.53 -18.12 -2.79
CA ASP A 80 6.58 -17.44 -1.90
C ASP A 80 6.55 -15.94 -2.17
N VAL A 81 7.70 -15.36 -2.54
CA VAL A 81 7.83 -13.97 -2.94
C VAL A 81 7.14 -13.75 -4.28
N ASP A 82 7.36 -14.64 -5.26
CA ASP A 82 6.70 -14.57 -6.57
C ASP A 82 5.16 -14.69 -6.45
N LYS A 83 4.68 -15.62 -5.63
CA LYS A 83 3.25 -15.74 -5.32
C LYS A 83 2.70 -14.45 -4.73
N PHE A 84 3.44 -13.81 -3.83
CA PHE A 84 3.03 -12.54 -3.24
C PHE A 84 2.96 -11.41 -4.27
N TYR A 85 3.92 -11.31 -5.20
CA TYR A 85 3.84 -10.32 -6.28
C TYR A 85 2.65 -10.56 -7.22
N LYS A 86 2.38 -11.82 -7.57
CA LYS A 86 1.19 -12.19 -8.35
C LYS A 86 -0.09 -11.79 -7.63
N LEU A 87 -0.20 -12.11 -6.34
CA LEU A 87 -1.33 -11.72 -5.49
C LEU A 87 -1.50 -10.19 -5.45
N GLN A 88 -0.42 -9.42 -5.36
CA GLN A 88 -0.47 -7.96 -5.35
C GLN A 88 -1.04 -7.42 -6.68
N ASN A 89 -0.60 -7.96 -7.81
CA ASN A 89 -1.09 -7.57 -9.13
C ASN A 89 -2.56 -7.95 -9.32
N GLU A 90 -2.94 -9.17 -8.92
CA GLU A 90 -4.34 -9.63 -8.95
C GLU A 90 -5.23 -8.76 -8.04
N THR A 91 -4.76 -8.42 -6.85
CA THR A 91 -5.48 -7.53 -5.92
C THR A 91 -5.69 -6.16 -6.56
N SER A 92 -4.66 -5.58 -7.18
CA SER A 92 -4.76 -4.31 -7.89
C SER A 92 -5.80 -4.36 -9.02
N LYS A 93 -5.73 -5.40 -9.85
CA LYS A 93 -6.68 -5.65 -10.94
C LYS A 93 -8.12 -5.80 -10.43
N ASN A 94 -8.32 -6.57 -9.37
CA ASN A 94 -9.63 -6.81 -8.77
C ASN A 94 -10.22 -5.54 -8.15
N ILE A 95 -9.40 -4.71 -7.50
CA ILE A 95 -9.83 -3.40 -7.01
C ILE A 95 -10.27 -2.53 -8.20
N ARG A 96 -9.44 -2.43 -9.25
CA ARG A 96 -9.78 -1.64 -10.45
C ARG A 96 -11.11 -2.06 -11.08
N ASN A 97 -11.40 -3.36 -11.13
CA ASN A 97 -12.65 -3.89 -11.70
C ASN A 97 -13.91 -3.54 -10.89
N VAL A 98 -13.77 -3.23 -9.59
CA VAL A 98 -14.87 -2.78 -8.72
C VAL A 98 -15.17 -1.29 -8.89
N LEU A 99 -14.19 -0.53 -9.39
CA LEU A 99 -14.30 0.91 -9.64
C LEU A 99 -14.98 1.19 -10.97
N LYS A 100 -15.60 2.36 -11.11
CA LYS A 100 -16.35 2.75 -12.31
C LYS A 100 -15.96 4.15 -12.78
N GLY A 101 -16.01 4.37 -14.09
CA GLY A 101 -15.82 5.70 -14.69
C GLY A 101 -14.51 6.36 -14.23
N GLU A 102 -14.60 7.61 -13.77
CA GLU A 102 -13.45 8.41 -13.32
C GLU A 102 -12.66 7.77 -12.16
N GLN A 103 -13.29 6.91 -11.36
CA GLN A 103 -12.60 6.19 -10.28
C GLN A 103 -11.50 5.28 -10.84
N GLN A 104 -11.71 4.64 -12.00
CA GLN A 104 -10.68 3.79 -12.60
C GLN A 104 -9.46 4.61 -13.02
N THR A 105 -9.69 5.76 -13.67
CA THR A 105 -8.62 6.67 -14.10
C THR A 105 -7.84 7.21 -12.89
N GLU A 106 -8.53 7.58 -11.81
CA GLU A 106 -7.85 8.06 -10.60
C GLU A 106 -7.10 6.92 -9.89
N TYR A 107 -7.63 5.70 -9.91
CA TYR A 107 -6.93 4.52 -9.39
C TYR A 107 -5.65 4.23 -10.17
N ASP A 108 -5.70 4.29 -11.50
CA ASP A 108 -4.53 4.06 -12.35
C ASP A 108 -3.41 5.06 -12.01
N ARG A 109 -3.76 6.33 -11.74
CA ARG A 109 -2.82 7.35 -11.23
C ARG A 109 -2.27 6.99 -9.85
N VAL A 110 -3.11 6.52 -8.92
CA VAL A 110 -2.65 6.06 -7.60
C VAL A 110 -1.60 4.96 -7.74
N ILE A 111 -1.80 4.00 -8.66
CA ILE A 111 -0.85 2.91 -8.92
C ILE A 111 0.44 3.44 -9.56
N GLU A 112 0.34 4.30 -10.57
CA GLU A 112 1.49 4.91 -11.23
C GLU A 112 2.35 5.74 -10.24
N GLU A 113 1.72 6.50 -9.34
CA GLU A 113 2.40 7.25 -8.27
C GLU A 113 3.18 6.32 -7.33
N ARG A 114 2.60 5.17 -6.96
CA ARG A 114 3.26 4.17 -6.11
C ARG A 114 4.45 3.52 -6.82
N LEU A 115 4.32 3.20 -8.10
CA LEU A 115 5.39 2.55 -8.88
C LEU A 115 6.54 3.52 -9.21
N SER A 116 6.21 4.77 -9.54
CA SER A 116 7.23 5.78 -9.89
C SER A 116 8.00 6.33 -8.69
N GLY A 117 7.51 6.09 -7.47
CA GLY A 117 8.06 6.68 -6.24
C GLY A 117 7.96 8.21 -6.17
N LYS A 118 7.32 8.86 -7.16
CA LYS A 118 7.15 10.30 -7.26
C LYS A 118 5.80 10.70 -6.67
N SER A 119 5.82 11.56 -5.66
CA SER A 119 4.59 12.04 -5.03
C SER A 119 3.89 13.08 -5.92
N ASN A 120 2.58 13.29 -5.73
CA ASN A 120 1.82 14.36 -6.41
C ASN A 120 2.43 15.77 -6.22
N LYS A 121 3.23 16.01 -5.18
CA LYS A 121 3.95 17.28 -4.99
C LYS A 121 5.01 17.52 -6.06
N ASP A 122 5.63 16.47 -6.58
CA ASP A 122 6.73 16.56 -7.55
C ASP A 122 6.20 16.84 -8.96
N LYS A 123 5.09 16.17 -9.35
CA LYS A 123 4.41 16.45 -10.63
C LYS A 123 3.82 17.87 -10.69
N LYS A 124 3.25 18.39 -9.59
CA LYS A 124 2.71 19.77 -9.53
C LYS A 124 3.81 20.83 -9.63
N LYS A 125 5.03 20.53 -9.17
CA LYS A 125 6.20 21.42 -9.28
C LYS A 125 6.79 21.43 -10.69
N LYS A 126 6.81 20.27 -11.39
CA LYS A 126 7.18 20.17 -12.82
C LYS A 126 6.17 20.90 -13.73
N LYS A 127 4.86 20.72 -13.50
CA LYS A 127 3.80 21.44 -14.24
C LYS A 127 3.84 22.96 -14.05
N LYS A 128 4.35 23.46 -12.92
CA LYS A 128 4.56 24.89 -12.65
C LYS A 128 5.86 25.45 -13.25
N LYS A 129 6.76 24.58 -13.73
CA LYS A 129 8.05 24.94 -14.35
C LYS A 129 8.04 24.85 -15.88
N GLY A 130 6.91 24.52 -16.51
CA GLY A 130 6.80 24.47 -17.97
C GLY A 130 7.57 23.33 -18.64
N GLU A 131 8.05 22.34 -17.88
CA GLU A 131 8.65 21.13 -18.44
C GLU A 131 7.54 20.15 -18.81
N GLU A 132 6.97 20.33 -20.00
CA GLU A 132 6.24 19.29 -20.73
C GLU A 132 7.26 18.27 -21.25
N GLU A 133 7.77 17.44 -20.35
CA GLU A 133 8.42 16.20 -20.74
C GLU A 133 7.31 15.15 -20.86
N GLU A 134 6.80 14.96 -22.07
CA GLU A 134 6.14 13.73 -22.49
C GLU A 134 7.13 12.57 -22.36
N VAL A 135 7.38 12.12 -21.14
CA VAL A 135 7.86 10.77 -20.93
C VAL A 135 6.59 9.94 -20.91
N GLU A 136 6.19 9.43 -22.09
CA GLU A 136 5.34 8.25 -22.16
C GLU A 136 5.93 7.23 -21.18
N SER A 137 5.31 7.11 -20.02
CA SER A 137 5.78 6.16 -19.03
C SER A 137 5.45 4.78 -19.61
N ASP A 138 6.47 4.06 -20.07
CA ASP A 138 6.44 2.66 -20.55
C ASP A 138 5.90 1.63 -19.52
N ILE A 139 5.18 2.09 -18.49
CA ILE A 139 4.52 1.30 -17.45
C ILE A 139 3.21 0.68 -17.98
N LYS A 140 2.76 1.05 -19.20
CA LYS A 140 1.60 0.42 -19.85
C LYS A 140 1.78 -1.10 -19.97
N GLY A 141 3.01 -1.60 -20.03
CA GLY A 141 3.31 -3.04 -20.01
C GLY A 141 3.00 -3.75 -18.68
N LEU A 142 3.07 -3.07 -17.53
CA LEU A 142 2.73 -3.65 -16.21
C LEU A 142 1.22 -3.62 -15.92
N LEU A 143 0.49 -2.69 -16.55
CA LEU A 143 -0.97 -2.52 -16.43
C LEU A 143 -1.75 -3.28 -17.51
N SER A 144 -1.07 -3.72 -18.58
CA SER A 144 -1.67 -4.54 -19.63
C SER A 144 -1.77 -5.98 -19.14
N ALA A 145 -3.00 -6.48 -18.99
CA ALA A 145 -3.23 -7.91 -18.83
C ALA A 145 -2.50 -8.68 -19.96
N PRO A 146 -1.93 -9.87 -19.70
CA PRO A 146 -1.47 -10.72 -20.78
C PRO A 146 -2.62 -10.91 -21.78
N PRO A 147 -2.37 -10.90 -23.10
CA PRO A 147 -3.40 -11.22 -24.07
C PRO A 147 -4.03 -12.56 -23.68
N LEU A 148 -5.36 -12.60 -23.65
CA LEU A 148 -6.09 -13.86 -23.52
C LEU A 148 -5.74 -14.68 -24.76
N ASP A 149 -4.89 -15.69 -24.62
CA ASP A 149 -4.67 -16.67 -25.67
C ASP A 149 -6.03 -17.25 -26.04
N PRO A 150 -6.50 -17.11 -27.31
CA PRO A 150 -7.62 -17.88 -27.76
C PRO A 150 -7.19 -19.35 -27.72
N GLN A 151 -7.80 -20.11 -26.81
CA GLN A 151 -7.69 -21.57 -26.79
C GLN A 151 -7.93 -22.08 -28.23
N LYS A 152 -6.87 -22.58 -28.86
CA LYS A 152 -7.01 -23.41 -30.04
C LYS A 152 -7.40 -24.81 -29.57
N GLN A 153 -8.65 -25.16 -29.86
CA GLN A 153 -9.10 -26.53 -30.04
C GLN A 153 -8.30 -27.21 -31.15
#